data_AF-A0A349QX33-F1
#
_entry.id   AF-A0A349QX33-F1
#
_cell.length_a   1.000
_cell.length_b   1.000
_cell.length_c   1.000
_cell.angle_alpha   90.00
_cell.angle_beta   90.00
_cell.angle_gamma   90.00
#
_symmetry.space_group_name_H-M   'P 1'
#
loop_
_entity.id
_entity.type
_entity.pdbx_description
1 polymer ?
#
loop_
_entity_poly.entity_id
_entity_poly.type
_entity_poly.pdbx_seq_one_letter_code
_entity_poly.pdbx_strand_id
1 'polypeptide(L)'
;ISGHGPSLAQQIIKYRNENGPFASRRELKKVPRLGDKVFEQAAGFLRIRHAANPLDSSAVHPERYALVEQMAKDLGKKVEDLLTDADLRKSIPLKNYISEEVGLPTLNDILNELAKPGLDPREKFEAFSFTDGVNTIGDLKVGMKL
;
A
#
# COMPACT_ATOMS: atom_id res chain seq x y z
N ILE A 1 -7.78 -3.94 12.08
CA ILE A 1 -7.11 -4.64 10.95
C ILE A 1 -7.62 -6.08 10.97
N SER A 2 -8.01 -6.65 9.84
CA SER A 2 -8.48 -8.04 9.76
C SER A 2 -7.48 -8.97 10.46
N GLY A 3 -7.94 -9.78 11.41
CA GLY A 3 -7.10 -10.72 12.17
C GLY A 3 -6.38 -10.15 13.41
N HIS A 4 -6.42 -8.85 13.68
CA HIS A 4 -5.77 -8.25 14.86
C HIS A 4 -6.77 -7.92 15.97
N GLY A 5 -6.80 -8.75 17.02
CA GLY A 5 -7.38 -8.36 18.32
C GLY A 5 -6.44 -7.45 19.12
N PRO A 6 -6.92 -6.78 20.19
CA PRO A 6 -6.13 -5.85 21.00
C PRO A 6 -4.83 -6.44 21.53
N SER A 7 -4.86 -7.73 21.92
CA SER A 7 -3.68 -8.45 22.41
C SER A 7 -2.56 -8.55 21.37
N LEU A 8 -2.90 -8.82 20.10
CA LEU A 8 -1.90 -8.94 19.04
C LEU A 8 -1.30 -7.59 18.66
N ALA A 9 -2.11 -6.52 18.66
CA ALA A 9 -1.62 -5.17 18.44
C ALA A 9 -0.60 -4.76 19.53
N GLN A 10 -0.86 -5.09 20.79
CA GLN A 10 0.08 -4.87 21.89
C GLN A 10 1.39 -5.65 21.68
N GLN A 11 1.33 -6.89 21.20
CA GLN A 11 2.54 -7.68 20.93
C GLN A 11 3.39 -7.10 19.81
N ILE A 12 2.77 -6.56 18.75
CA ILE A 12 3.50 -5.88 17.67
C ILE A 12 4.22 -4.64 18.20
N ILE A 13 3.55 -3.84 19.05
CA ILE A 13 4.16 -2.67 19.68
C ILE A 13 5.31 -3.09 20.59
N LYS A 14 5.10 -4.09 21.44
CA LYS A 14 6.12 -4.63 22.35
C LYS A 14 7.35 -5.11 21.57
N TYR A 15 7.14 -5.94 20.55
CA TYR A 15 8.22 -6.44 19.70
C TYR A 15 9.02 -5.30 19.06
N ARG A 16 8.32 -4.28 18.52
CA ARG A 16 8.97 -3.11 17.92
C ARG A 16 9.77 -2.29 18.93
N ASN A 17 9.29 -2.15 20.16
CA ASN A 17 10.01 -1.42 21.21
C ASN A 17 11.28 -2.16 21.66
N GLU A 18 11.25 -3.49 21.67
CA GLU A 18 12.38 -4.34 22.09
C GLU A 18 13.41 -4.56 20.98
N ASN A 19 12.97 -4.68 19.72
CA ASN A 19 13.82 -5.09 18.58
C ASN A 19 14.06 -3.95 17.58
N GLY A 20 13.41 -2.80 17.74
CA GLY A 20 13.44 -1.70 16.79
C GLY A 20 12.38 -1.82 15.68
N PRO A 21 12.42 -0.93 14.66
CA PRO A 21 11.48 -0.94 13.56
C PRO A 21 11.58 -2.22 12.71
N PHE A 22 10.45 -2.66 12.14
CA PHE A 22 10.43 -3.77 11.19
C PHE A 22 11.08 -3.36 9.87
N ALA A 23 12.01 -4.14 9.36
CA ALA A 23 12.68 -3.93 8.07
C ALA A 23 11.94 -4.60 6.89
N SER A 24 11.07 -5.58 7.19
CA SER A 24 10.24 -6.26 6.19
C SER A 24 8.98 -6.87 6.79
N ARG A 25 7.96 -7.15 5.97
CA ARG A 25 6.72 -7.79 6.44
C ARG A 25 6.99 -9.16 7.04
N ARG A 26 7.98 -9.88 6.50
CA ARG A 26 8.37 -11.22 7.00
C ARG A 26 8.79 -11.20 8.47
N GLU A 27 9.30 -10.08 8.98
CA GLU A 27 9.67 -9.96 10.39
C GLU A 27 8.46 -9.95 11.33
N LEU A 28 7.25 -9.64 10.84
CA LEU A 28 6.03 -9.76 11.63
C LEU A 28 5.79 -11.21 12.09
N LYS A 29 6.29 -12.21 11.35
CA LYS A 29 6.24 -13.61 11.79
C LYS A 29 7.07 -13.90 13.05
N LYS A 30 8.01 -13.01 13.41
CA LYS A 30 8.79 -13.11 14.65
C LYS A 30 8.01 -12.61 15.87
N VAL A 31 6.87 -11.92 15.67
CA VAL A 31 6.03 -11.43 16.75
C VAL A 31 5.34 -12.63 17.43
N PRO A 32 5.46 -12.77 18.77
CA PRO A 32 4.80 -13.86 19.48
C PRO A 32 3.30 -13.89 19.20
N ARG A 33 2.77 -15.10 18.94
CA ARG A 33 1.35 -15.37 18.62
C ARG A 33 0.87 -14.84 17.26
N LEU A 34 1.77 -14.33 16.42
CA LEU A 34 1.47 -14.01 15.03
C LEU A 34 1.82 -15.22 14.14
N GLY A 35 0.88 -16.16 14.04
CA GLY A 35 1.05 -17.36 13.21
C GLY A 35 0.84 -17.08 11.71
N ASP A 36 1.18 -18.06 10.86
CA ASP A 36 1.13 -17.90 9.39
C ASP A 36 -0.25 -17.49 8.86
N LYS A 37 -1.33 -18.08 9.38
CA LYS A 37 -2.70 -17.70 8.98
C LYS A 37 -3.04 -16.26 9.35
N VAL A 38 -2.56 -15.80 10.50
CA VAL A 38 -2.78 -14.41 10.95
C VAL A 38 -1.95 -13.46 10.10
N PHE A 39 -0.71 -13.85 9.77
CA PHE A 39 0.15 -13.11 8.86
C PHE A 39 -0.50 -12.95 7.49
N GLU A 40 -0.99 -14.03 6.89
CA GLU A 40 -1.66 -14.03 5.59
C GLU A 40 -2.88 -13.09 5.56
N GLN A 41 -3.70 -13.07 6.62
CA GLN A 41 -4.86 -12.17 6.67
C GLN A 41 -4.49 -10.70 6.87
N ALA A 42 -3.31 -10.42 7.42
CA ALA A 42 -2.90 -9.08 7.82
C ALA A 42 -1.88 -8.42 6.88
N ALA A 43 -1.04 -9.22 6.21
CA ALA A 43 0.17 -8.71 5.57
C ALA A 43 -0.14 -7.68 4.46
N GLY A 44 -1.24 -7.84 3.74
CA GLY A 44 -1.66 -6.88 2.70
C GLY A 44 -2.08 -5.50 3.26
N PHE A 45 -2.46 -5.44 4.53
CA PHE A 45 -2.91 -4.20 5.19
C PHE A 45 -1.79 -3.50 5.97
N LEU A 46 -0.72 -4.23 6.31
CA LEU A 46 0.42 -3.68 7.05
C LEU A 46 1.45 -3.14 6.07
N ARG A 47 1.83 -1.87 6.21
CA ARG A 47 2.80 -1.22 5.32
C ARG A 47 4.06 -0.85 6.10
N ILE A 48 5.22 -1.13 5.52
CA ILE A 48 6.51 -0.77 6.09
C ILE A 48 7.17 0.24 5.16
N ARG A 49 7.35 1.46 5.66
CA ARG A 49 8.05 2.52 4.91
C ARG A 49 9.54 2.25 4.92
N HIS A 50 10.21 2.49 3.80
CA HIS A 50 11.65 2.26 3.63
C HIS A 50 12.07 0.79 3.91
N ALA A 51 11.18 -0.15 3.63
CA ALA A 51 11.47 -1.58 3.73
C ALA A 51 12.53 -1.99 2.70
N ALA A 52 13.25 -3.08 3.00
CA ALA A 52 14.23 -3.65 2.07
C ALA A 52 13.60 -4.14 0.76
N ASN A 53 12.36 -4.66 0.83
CA ASN A 53 11.58 -4.98 -0.36
C ASN A 53 10.62 -3.81 -0.65
N PRO A 54 10.68 -3.20 -1.84
CA PRO A 54 9.86 -2.04 -2.16
C PRO A 54 8.35 -2.34 -2.15
N LEU A 55 7.94 -3.60 -2.37
CA LEU A 55 6.53 -4.02 -2.34
C LEU A 55 5.91 -3.98 -0.95
N ASP A 56 6.71 -4.02 0.13
CA ASP A 56 6.22 -3.90 1.51
C ASP A 56 5.60 -2.52 1.82
N SER A 57 5.82 -1.55 0.93
CA SER A 57 5.19 -0.22 0.97
C SER A 57 3.83 -0.15 0.22
N SER A 58 3.53 -1.13 -0.63
CA SER A 58 2.29 -1.24 -1.42
C SER A 58 1.23 -2.09 -0.73
N ALA A 59 -0.01 -2.19 -1.25
CA ALA A 59 -0.97 -3.19 -0.76
C ALA A 59 -0.81 -4.57 -1.43
N VAL A 60 0.20 -4.78 -2.29
CA VAL A 60 0.47 -6.09 -2.89
C VAL A 60 0.76 -7.10 -1.78
N HIS A 61 0.01 -8.20 -1.75
CA HIS A 61 0.18 -9.24 -0.74
C HIS A 61 1.51 -10.00 -0.95
N PRO A 62 2.25 -10.39 0.11
CA PRO A 62 3.49 -11.15 -0.03
C PRO A 62 3.39 -12.45 -0.84
N GLU A 63 2.20 -13.06 -0.91
CA GLU A 63 1.95 -14.23 -1.77
C GLU A 63 2.16 -13.93 -3.27
N ARG A 64 2.04 -12.66 -3.67
CA ARG A 64 2.16 -12.20 -5.07
C ARG A 64 3.53 -11.60 -5.38
N TYR A 65 4.49 -11.61 -4.45
CA TYR A 65 5.82 -11.02 -4.70
C TYR A 65 6.55 -11.74 -5.82
N ALA A 66 6.53 -13.07 -5.82
CA ALA A 66 7.14 -13.87 -6.87
C ALA A 66 6.55 -13.55 -8.26
N LEU A 67 5.25 -13.25 -8.32
CA LEU A 67 4.58 -12.89 -9.56
C LEU A 67 5.05 -11.52 -10.08
N VAL A 68 5.15 -10.52 -9.20
CA VAL A 68 5.64 -9.18 -9.57
C VAL A 68 7.13 -9.22 -9.93
N GLU A 69 7.94 -10.00 -9.21
CA GLU A 69 9.34 -10.24 -9.53
C GLU A 69 9.49 -10.91 -10.92
N GLN A 70 8.62 -11.86 -11.25
CA GLN A 70 8.60 -12.48 -12.58
C GLN A 70 8.24 -11.47 -13.68
N MET A 71 7.21 -10.64 -13.47
CA MET A 71 6.85 -9.56 -14.41
C MET A 71 8.03 -8.62 -14.67
N ALA A 72 8.72 -8.18 -13.61
CA ALA A 72 9.89 -7.32 -13.74
C ALA A 72 11.01 -8.01 -14.52
N LYS A 73 11.26 -9.29 -14.24
CA LYS A 73 12.28 -10.10 -14.91
C LYS A 73 11.99 -10.27 -16.40
N ASP A 74 10.75 -10.51 -16.79
CA ASP A 74 10.35 -10.67 -18.20
C ASP A 74 10.55 -9.39 -19.01
N LEU A 75 10.48 -8.22 -18.37
CA LEU A 75 10.79 -6.91 -18.96
C LEU A 75 12.28 -6.55 -18.90
N GLY A 76 13.11 -7.36 -18.24
CA GLY A 76 14.51 -7.05 -17.97
C GLY A 76 14.70 -5.83 -17.05
N LYS A 77 13.73 -5.58 -16.16
CA LYS A 77 13.67 -4.43 -15.24
C LYS A 77 13.69 -4.90 -13.79
N LYS A 78 13.88 -3.95 -12.87
CA LYS A 78 13.75 -4.18 -11.44
C LYS A 78 12.32 -3.90 -10.98
N VAL A 79 11.95 -4.40 -9.81
CA VAL A 79 10.62 -4.17 -9.22
C VAL A 79 10.42 -2.68 -8.91
N GLU A 80 11.48 -1.96 -8.55
CA GLU A 80 11.47 -0.51 -8.32
C GLU A 80 11.09 0.27 -9.58
N ASP A 81 11.50 -0.21 -10.76
CA ASP A 81 11.15 0.40 -12.04
C ASP A 81 9.64 0.28 -12.28
N LEU A 82 9.04 -0.86 -11.92
CA LEU A 82 7.59 -1.07 -12.03
C LEU A 82 6.77 -0.18 -11.10
N LEU A 83 7.36 0.33 -10.01
CA LEU A 83 6.69 1.26 -9.08
C LEU A 83 6.72 2.70 -9.59
N THR A 84 7.75 3.07 -10.36
CA THR A 84 7.97 4.45 -10.82
C THR A 84 7.47 4.70 -12.24
N ASP A 85 7.56 3.71 -13.12
CA ASP A 85 7.29 3.87 -14.55
C ASP A 85 5.89 3.36 -14.94
N ALA A 86 5.04 4.30 -15.39
CA ALA A 86 3.68 4.01 -15.81
C ALA A 86 3.60 3.29 -17.15
N ASP A 87 4.55 3.53 -18.06
CA ASP A 87 4.54 2.94 -19.39
C ASP A 87 5.06 1.51 -19.34
N LEU A 88 6.03 1.22 -18.47
CA LEU A 88 6.43 -0.17 -18.17
C LEU A 88 5.25 -0.99 -17.66
N ARG A 89 4.47 -0.47 -16.70
CA ARG A 89 3.27 -1.16 -16.18
C ARG A 89 2.22 -1.43 -17.27
N LYS A 90 2.03 -0.49 -18.21
CA LYS A 90 1.09 -0.66 -19.33
C LYS A 90 1.59 -1.65 -20.37
N SER A 91 2.90 -1.80 -20.52
CA SER A 91 3.51 -2.73 -21.47
C SER A 91 3.38 -4.20 -21.05
N ILE A 92 3.01 -4.49 -19.79
CA ILE A 92 2.92 -5.85 -19.25
C ILE A 92 1.77 -6.62 -19.90
N PRO A 93 2.04 -7.72 -20.62
CA PRO A 93 1.00 -8.55 -21.20
C PRO A 93 0.34 -9.41 -20.09
N LEU A 94 -0.65 -8.86 -19.39
CA LEU A 94 -1.32 -9.51 -18.24
C LEU A 94 -1.79 -10.94 -18.52
N LYS A 95 -2.19 -11.24 -19.75
CA LYS A 95 -2.66 -12.57 -20.16
C LYS A 95 -1.61 -13.67 -19.93
N ASN A 96 -0.33 -13.34 -19.94
CA ASN A 96 0.77 -14.29 -19.73
C ASN A 96 0.91 -14.71 -18.26
N TYR A 97 0.26 -14.00 -17.34
CA TYR A 97 0.38 -14.19 -15.89
C TYR A 97 -0.89 -14.73 -15.25
N ILE A 98 -1.88 -15.13 -16.07
CA ILE A 98 -3.11 -15.76 -15.59
C ILE A 98 -2.79 -17.20 -15.20
N SER A 99 -3.22 -17.60 -14.01
CA SER A 99 -3.15 -18.98 -13.51
C SER A 99 -4.49 -19.38 -12.88
N GLU A 100 -4.59 -20.62 -12.42
CA GLU A 100 -5.78 -21.10 -11.68
C GLU A 100 -6.06 -20.28 -10.40
N GLU A 101 -5.00 -19.73 -9.79
CA GLU A 101 -5.10 -18.93 -8.56
C GLU A 101 -5.13 -17.41 -8.82
N VAL A 102 -4.73 -16.97 -10.01
CA VAL A 102 -4.57 -15.55 -10.35
C VAL A 102 -5.33 -15.23 -11.62
N GLY A 103 -6.48 -14.58 -11.45
CA GLY A 103 -7.26 -14.05 -12.57
C GLY A 103 -6.85 -12.63 -12.97
N LEU A 104 -7.44 -12.17 -14.08
CA LEU A 104 -7.30 -10.78 -14.54
C LEU A 104 -7.67 -9.71 -13.49
N PRO A 105 -8.69 -9.88 -12.63
CA PRO A 105 -8.99 -8.88 -11.59
C PRO A 105 -7.80 -8.65 -10.66
N THR A 106 -7.23 -9.73 -10.12
CA THR A 106 -6.04 -9.68 -9.24
C THR A 106 -4.85 -9.03 -9.92
N LEU A 107 -4.62 -9.34 -11.20
CA LEU A 107 -3.53 -8.73 -11.96
C LEU A 107 -3.71 -7.22 -12.15
N ASN A 108 -4.93 -6.78 -12.45
CA ASN A 108 -5.24 -5.36 -12.56
C ASN A 108 -5.07 -4.64 -11.21
N ASP A 109 -5.51 -5.26 -10.11
CA ASP A 109 -5.33 -4.72 -8.77
C ASP A 109 -3.85 -4.59 -8.40
N ILE A 110 -3.03 -5.60 -8.73
CA ILE A 110 -1.58 -5.52 -8.57
C ILE A 110 -1.01 -4.34 -9.36
N LEU A 111 -1.36 -4.16 -10.64
CA LEU A 111 -0.85 -3.03 -11.44
C LEU A 111 -1.29 -1.67 -10.87
N ASN A 112 -2.52 -1.57 -10.38
CA ASN A 112 -3.04 -0.36 -9.75
C ASN A 112 -2.28 -0.03 -8.45
N GLU A 113 -2.00 -1.04 -7.63
CA GLU A 113 -1.20 -0.89 -6.42
C GLU A 113 0.25 -0.52 -6.73
N LEU A 114 0.84 -1.08 -7.78
CA LEU A 114 2.17 -0.68 -8.23
C LEU A 114 2.20 0.76 -8.74
N ALA A 115 1.11 1.25 -9.34
CA ALA A 115 1.01 2.62 -9.81
C ALA A 115 0.88 3.65 -8.68
N LYS A 116 0.27 3.26 -7.55
CA LYS A 116 0.07 4.12 -6.39
C LYS A 116 0.29 3.31 -5.11
N PRO A 117 1.56 3.03 -4.74
CA PRO A 117 1.86 2.18 -3.61
C PRO A 117 1.29 2.78 -2.32
N GLY A 118 0.36 2.04 -1.71
CA GLY A 118 -0.25 2.46 -0.46
C GLY A 118 -1.24 3.61 -0.62
N LEU A 119 -1.92 3.68 -1.77
CA LEU A 119 -3.01 4.62 -2.05
C LEU A 119 -3.87 4.82 -0.81
N ASP A 120 -4.00 6.08 -0.40
CA ASP A 120 -4.94 6.47 0.63
C ASP A 120 -6.32 6.61 -0.05
N PRO A 121 -7.31 5.76 0.29
CA PRO A 121 -8.64 5.83 -0.32
C PRO A 121 -9.45 7.02 0.19
N ARG A 122 -8.97 7.76 1.19
CA ARG A 122 -9.67 8.92 1.75
C ARG A 122 -9.66 10.06 0.73
N GLU A 123 -10.74 10.83 0.71
CA GLU A 123 -10.76 12.10 -0.01
C GLU A 123 -9.58 12.95 0.45
N LYS A 124 -8.89 13.55 -0.51
CA LYS A 124 -7.81 14.49 -0.19
C LYS A 124 -8.45 15.61 0.62
N PHE A 125 -7.87 15.89 1.77
CA PHE A 125 -8.29 17.03 2.58
C PHE A 125 -8.13 18.29 1.74
N GLU A 126 -9.24 18.85 1.25
CA GLU A 126 -9.27 20.19 0.72
C GLU A 126 -9.24 21.13 1.92
N ALA A 127 -8.11 21.83 2.10
CA ALA A 127 -8.08 22.90 3.07
C ALA A 127 -9.19 23.88 2.70
N PHE A 128 -10.10 24.10 3.65
CA PHE A 128 -11.16 25.10 3.50
C PHE A 128 -10.51 26.43 3.11
N SER A 129 -10.71 26.84 1.86
CA SER A 129 -10.32 28.17 1.41
C SER A 129 -11.56 29.04 1.48
N PHE A 130 -11.45 30.15 2.19
CA PHE A 130 -12.43 31.22 2.00
C PHE A 130 -12.27 31.73 0.57
N THR A 131 -13.36 32.20 -0.03
CA THR A 131 -13.30 32.92 -1.31
C THR A 131 -12.21 33.99 -1.21
N ASP A 132 -11.32 34.06 -2.21
CA ASP A 132 -10.20 35.01 -2.23
C ASP A 132 -10.68 36.42 -1.83
N GLY A 133 -10.18 36.90 -0.69
CA GLY A 133 -10.52 38.21 -0.14
C GLY A 133 -11.55 38.25 0.99
N VAL A 134 -12.06 37.12 1.49
CA VAL A 134 -12.95 37.07 2.67
C VAL A 134 -12.26 36.34 3.82
N ASN A 135 -11.58 37.05 4.72
CA ASN A 135 -10.91 36.43 5.87
C ASN A 135 -11.56 36.78 7.21
N THR A 136 -12.45 37.78 7.22
CA THR A 136 -13.12 38.30 8.42
C THR A 136 -14.59 38.60 8.14
N ILE A 137 -15.40 38.71 9.20
CA ILE A 137 -16.82 39.11 9.08
C ILE A 137 -16.99 40.44 8.34
N GLY A 138 -16.00 41.35 8.43
CA GLY A 138 -16.02 42.65 7.76
C GLY A 138 -15.85 42.58 6.23
N ASP A 139 -15.42 41.44 5.70
CA ASP A 139 -15.20 41.27 4.27
C ASP A 139 -16.47 40.83 3.51
N LEU A 140 -17.56 40.55 4.25
CA LEU A 140 -18.85 40.15 3.70
C LEU A 140 -19.60 41.35 3.10
N LYS A 141 -19.93 41.27 1.81
CA LYS A 141 -20.76 42.25 1.11
C LYS A 141 -22.14 41.68 0.80
N VAL A 142 -23.17 42.52 0.91
CA VAL A 142 -24.55 42.15 0.58
C VAL A 142 -24.61 41.70 -0.88
N GLY A 143 -25.04 40.46 -1.12
CA GLY A 143 -25.12 39.83 -2.44
C GLY A 143 -24.01 38.82 -2.75
N MET A 144 -23.02 38.62 -1.86
CA MET A 144 -22.06 37.53 -2.00
C MET A 144 -22.76 36.17 -1.87
N LYS A 145 -22.53 35.28 -2.84
CA LYS A 145 -22.82 33.85 -2.73
C LYS A 145 -21.50 33.15 -2.42
N LEU A 146 -21.45 32.51 -1.26
CA LEU A 146 -20.32 31.71 -0.76
C LEU A 146 -20.65 30.23 -0.92
#